data_AF-A0A955V3I6-F1
#
_entry.id   AF-A0A955V3I6-F1
#
_cell.length_a   1.000
_cell.length_b   1.000
_cell.length_c   1.000
_cell.angle_alpha   90.00
_cell.angle_beta   90.00
_cell.angle_gamma   90.00
#
_symmetry.space_group_name_H-M   'P 1'
#
loop_
_entity.id
_entity.type
_entity.pdbx_description
1 polymer ?
#
loop_
_entity_poly.entity_id
_entity_poly.type
_entity_poly.pdbx_seq_one_letter_code
_entity_poly.pdbx_strand_id
1 'polypeptide(L)'
;TPPGSSWDKQLRGPMHDPARQTLIEVYSGHGEAEVYRDWRAVDVAEDGSLSCPPPSADYLPTCWRAGEIVRERCRAAGEGDDECDRRAATARQHAVDARVAVARTVPGAHAEDWLDAGQCRDCREPAFNYRPASSAQYIAALGNFDEAGEPRRFRFGFMASSDNHFARPGTGYKEVHRRGFTESVADASIDAGSFTRMLLPGDDEPVPTSVPFRLEKLGFDVFETERQGSFFVTGGLVAAHAEGRDRAAIWSALKRREVYGTSGPRILLWFDLLNAPGAVRGAALPMGGEVAMAEVPIFRARAVGSFEQLPGCPDYAGQALSPERLEHVCKGECYHPGETRRAITRIEVVRIRPQREPGEDVARLVDDPWKTFACEPDPAGCTVTFSDPDHTAAGRDALYYVRAFEAPAPGVNAGNVRCERDAQGACVRAHLCPSPDGSDPDCLSPHEPRAWSSPIWVDHPAARD
;
A
#
# COMPACT_ATOMS: atom_id res chain seq x y z
N THR A 1 -11.42 3.48 -1.74
CA THR A 1 -12.21 2.29 -1.34
C THR A 1 -13.18 2.61 -0.20
N PRO A 2 -14.48 2.24 -0.29
CA PRO A 2 -15.46 2.50 0.77
C PRO A 2 -15.07 1.85 2.12
N PRO A 3 -15.34 2.51 3.26
CA PRO A 3 -15.24 1.88 4.59
C PRO A 3 -16.04 0.57 4.66
N GLY A 4 -15.53 -0.42 5.39
CA GLY A 4 -16.14 -1.75 5.51
C GLY A 4 -15.90 -2.68 4.31
N SER A 5 -15.21 -2.23 3.25
CA SER A 5 -14.84 -3.10 2.13
C SER A 5 -13.83 -4.16 2.57
N SER A 6 -14.04 -5.39 2.10
CA SER A 6 -13.20 -6.55 2.40
C SER A 6 -13.03 -7.44 1.16
N TRP A 7 -11.91 -8.18 1.13
CA TRP A 7 -11.60 -9.17 0.09
C TRP A 7 -12.40 -10.48 0.21
N ASP A 8 -13.03 -10.76 1.35
CA ASP A 8 -13.83 -11.97 1.61
C ASP A 8 -14.85 -12.28 0.50
N LYS A 9 -15.49 -11.24 -0.05
CA LYS A 9 -16.45 -11.38 -1.16
C LYS A 9 -15.84 -11.94 -2.45
N GLN A 10 -14.53 -11.82 -2.66
CA GLN A 10 -13.89 -12.29 -3.89
C GLN A 10 -13.67 -13.80 -3.92
N LEU A 11 -13.72 -14.49 -2.78
CA LEU A 11 -13.63 -15.95 -2.73
C LEU A 11 -14.99 -16.65 -2.92
N ARG A 12 -16.10 -15.90 -3.01
CA ARG A 12 -17.45 -16.46 -3.05
C ARG A 12 -17.92 -16.80 -4.46
N GLY A 13 -18.39 -18.03 -4.65
CA GLY A 13 -19.00 -18.49 -5.90
C GLY A 13 -18.24 -18.08 -7.17
N PRO A 14 -18.89 -17.43 -8.15
CA PRO A 14 -18.27 -17.08 -9.44
C PRO A 14 -17.27 -15.91 -9.37
N MET A 15 -17.11 -15.25 -8.21
CA MET A 15 -16.14 -14.15 -8.05
C MET A 15 -14.70 -14.63 -8.01
N HIS A 16 -14.48 -15.92 -7.73
CA HIS A 16 -13.15 -16.52 -7.72
C HIS A 16 -12.91 -17.40 -8.94
N ASP A 17 -11.88 -17.05 -9.70
CA ASP A 17 -11.34 -17.76 -10.86
C ASP A 17 -9.80 -17.82 -10.74
N PRO A 18 -9.24 -18.92 -10.22
CA PRO A 18 -7.80 -19.05 -10.01
C PRO A 18 -6.99 -19.08 -11.31
N ALA A 19 -7.62 -19.30 -12.47
CA ALA A 19 -6.93 -19.24 -13.76
C ALA A 19 -6.69 -17.80 -14.24
N ARG A 20 -7.40 -16.82 -13.67
CA ARG A 20 -7.30 -15.39 -14.04
C ARG A 20 -6.72 -14.54 -12.91
N GLN A 21 -7.04 -14.87 -11.66
CA GLN A 21 -6.62 -14.15 -10.47
C GLN A 21 -5.29 -14.71 -9.95
N THR A 22 -4.20 -14.43 -10.68
CA THR A 22 -2.88 -15.04 -10.44
C THR A 22 -1.84 -14.08 -9.87
N LEU A 23 -2.03 -12.77 -10.02
CA LEU A 23 -1.14 -11.73 -9.48
C LEU A 23 -1.95 -10.67 -8.73
N ILE A 24 -1.34 -10.07 -7.71
CA ILE A 24 -1.87 -8.93 -6.97
C ILE A 24 -0.82 -7.82 -6.89
N GLU A 25 -1.27 -6.59 -7.06
CA GLU A 25 -0.45 -5.40 -6.85
C GLU A 25 -0.33 -5.08 -5.36
N VAL A 26 0.90 -4.98 -4.86
CA VAL A 26 1.18 -4.65 -3.45
C VAL A 26 1.64 -3.20 -3.26
N TYR A 27 2.06 -2.53 -4.32
CA TYR A 27 2.53 -1.15 -4.32
C TYR A 27 2.31 -0.51 -5.69
N SER A 28 1.81 0.71 -5.73
CA SER A 28 1.64 1.48 -6.97
C SER A 28 1.93 2.97 -6.78
N GLY A 29 1.70 3.79 -7.82
CA GLY A 29 1.66 5.26 -7.70
C GLY A 29 0.67 5.76 -6.65
N HIS A 30 -0.27 4.92 -6.21
CA HIS A 30 -1.25 5.18 -5.17
C HIS A 30 -0.82 4.71 -3.76
N GLY A 31 0.41 4.21 -3.61
CA GLY A 31 0.97 3.74 -2.34
C GLY A 31 0.91 2.22 -2.13
N GLU A 32 1.29 1.80 -0.94
CA GLU A 32 1.36 0.40 -0.50
C GLU A 32 -0.01 -0.15 -0.08
N ALA A 33 -0.27 -1.42 -0.42
CA ALA A 33 -1.43 -2.21 -0.01
C ALA A 33 -1.05 -3.59 0.57
N GLU A 34 0.21 -3.79 0.98
CA GLU A 34 0.70 -5.06 1.52
C GLU A 34 0.07 -5.41 2.88
N VAL A 35 0.13 -4.48 3.83
CA VAL A 35 0.10 -4.74 5.27
C VAL A 35 -1.30 -4.94 5.88
N TYR A 36 -1.51 -6.01 6.65
CA TYR A 36 -2.73 -6.18 7.44
C TYR A 36 -2.62 -5.53 8.82
N ARG A 37 -3.74 -4.97 9.28
CA ARG A 37 -3.98 -4.44 10.63
C ARG A 37 -5.39 -4.83 11.09
N ASP A 38 -5.58 -4.97 12.39
CA ASP A 38 -6.84 -5.44 12.98
C ASP A 38 -7.90 -4.35 13.14
N TRP A 39 -7.50 -3.07 13.13
CA TRP A 39 -8.43 -1.94 13.17
C TRP A 39 -9.37 -1.89 11.94
N ARG A 40 -10.51 -1.21 12.11
CA ARG A 40 -11.52 -1.01 11.05
C ARG A 40 -11.90 0.46 10.96
N ALA A 41 -12.25 0.90 9.76
CA ALA A 41 -12.70 2.27 9.50
C ALA A 41 -14.12 2.54 10.01
N VAL A 42 -14.95 1.48 10.06
CA VAL A 42 -16.31 1.44 10.58
C VAL A 42 -16.56 0.07 11.19
N ASP A 43 -17.39 -0.01 12.22
CA ASP A 43 -17.91 -1.27 12.72
C ASP A 43 -19.14 -1.66 11.90
N VAL A 44 -19.29 -2.96 11.66
CA VAL A 44 -20.42 -3.53 10.91
C VAL A 44 -21.17 -4.48 11.85
N ALA A 45 -22.40 -4.15 12.20
CA ALA A 45 -23.26 -5.02 13.00
C ALA A 45 -23.83 -6.18 12.16
N GLU A 46 -24.44 -7.16 12.83
CA GLU A 46 -25.03 -8.34 12.17
C GLU A 46 -26.14 -7.98 11.16
N ASP A 47 -26.89 -6.89 11.41
CA ASP A 47 -27.92 -6.37 10.52
C ASP A 47 -27.35 -5.53 9.36
N GLY A 48 -26.02 -5.37 9.29
CA GLY A 48 -25.31 -4.57 8.30
C GLY A 48 -25.29 -3.07 8.60
N SER A 49 -25.85 -2.63 9.73
CA SER A 49 -25.73 -1.24 10.18
C SER A 49 -24.27 -0.90 10.49
N LEU A 50 -23.91 0.35 10.21
CA LEU A 50 -22.55 0.85 10.38
C LEU A 50 -22.49 1.81 11.56
N SER A 51 -21.42 1.72 12.34
CA SER A 51 -21.13 2.68 13.42
C SER A 51 -19.65 3.09 13.40
N CYS A 52 -19.35 4.17 14.12
CA CYS A 52 -18.01 4.74 14.17
C CYS A 52 -17.21 4.11 15.32
N PRO A 53 -16.14 3.37 15.06
CA PRO A 53 -15.30 2.80 16.11
C PRO A 53 -14.57 3.92 16.87
N PRO A 54 -14.18 3.68 18.14
CA PRO A 54 -13.28 4.57 18.85
C PRO A 54 -11.87 4.56 18.21
N PRO A 55 -11.05 5.61 18.41
CA PRO A 55 -9.67 5.63 17.98
C PRO A 55 -8.84 4.57 18.72
N SER A 56 -7.79 4.09 18.06
CA SER A 56 -6.74 3.28 18.66
C SER A 56 -5.39 4.01 18.59
N ALA A 57 -4.34 3.41 19.16
CA ALA A 57 -2.99 3.93 19.06
C ALA A 57 -2.57 4.10 17.58
N ASP A 58 -2.89 3.11 16.75
CA ASP A 58 -2.41 3.01 15.38
C ASP A 58 -3.40 3.53 14.32
N TYR A 59 -4.60 3.98 14.74
CA TYR A 59 -5.63 4.44 13.81
C TYR A 59 -6.59 5.47 14.41
N LEU A 60 -6.80 6.58 13.69
CA LEU A 60 -7.88 7.54 13.94
C LEU A 60 -8.96 7.38 12.85
N PRO A 61 -10.15 6.87 13.17
CA PRO A 61 -11.24 6.78 12.22
C PRO A 61 -11.66 8.16 11.71
N THR A 62 -11.86 8.31 10.40
CA THR A 62 -12.30 9.58 9.79
C THR A 62 -13.63 10.06 10.38
N CYS A 63 -14.56 9.14 10.67
CA CYS A 63 -15.82 9.47 11.33
C CYS A 63 -15.62 10.03 12.75
N TRP A 64 -14.60 9.56 13.47
CA TRP A 64 -14.31 10.04 14.81
C TRP A 64 -13.79 11.47 14.76
N ARG A 65 -12.85 11.75 13.84
CA ARG A 65 -12.31 13.09 13.63
C ARG A 65 -13.40 14.09 13.21
N ALA A 66 -14.37 13.68 12.40
CA ALA A 66 -15.53 14.52 12.09
C ALA A 66 -16.28 14.98 13.36
N GLY A 67 -16.45 14.07 14.33
CA GLY A 67 -17.02 14.38 15.64
C GLY A 67 -16.16 15.36 16.45
N GLU A 68 -14.84 15.20 16.44
CA GLU A 68 -13.91 16.08 17.15
C GLU A 68 -13.91 17.50 16.60
N ILE A 69 -13.88 17.67 15.28
CA ILE A 69 -13.96 18.99 14.63
C ILE A 69 -15.25 19.72 15.06
N VAL A 70 -16.39 19.03 15.02
CA VAL A 70 -17.68 19.61 15.43
C VAL A 70 -17.70 19.94 16.93
N ARG A 71 -17.12 19.08 17.77
CA ARG A 71 -17.01 19.32 19.23
C ARG A 71 -16.15 20.53 19.55
N GLU A 72 -14.99 20.64 18.92
CA GLU A 72 -14.04 21.76 19.07
C GLU A 72 -14.73 23.09 18.71
N ARG A 73 -15.43 23.14 17.57
CA ARG A 73 -16.18 24.32 17.13
C ARG A 73 -17.35 24.65 18.06
N CYS A 74 -18.07 23.64 18.54
CA CYS A 74 -19.18 23.81 19.49
C CYS A 74 -18.70 24.44 20.81
N ARG A 75 -17.56 23.97 21.35
CA ARG A 75 -16.94 24.55 22.54
C ARG A 75 -16.45 25.98 22.30
N ALA A 76 -15.85 26.24 21.14
CA ALA A 76 -15.43 27.59 20.76
C ALA A 76 -16.63 28.57 20.66
N ALA A 77 -17.82 28.07 20.34
CA ALA A 77 -19.07 28.83 20.36
C ALA A 77 -19.66 29.06 21.77
N GLY A 78 -19.05 28.52 22.83
CA GLY A 78 -19.49 28.69 24.21
C GLY A 78 -20.65 27.80 24.65
N GLU A 79 -20.95 26.74 23.89
CA GLU A 79 -22.00 25.77 24.21
C GLU A 79 -21.55 24.81 25.33
N GLY A 80 -22.51 24.21 26.04
CA GLY A 80 -22.23 23.25 27.11
C GLY A 80 -21.66 21.91 26.61
N ASP A 81 -20.87 21.24 27.44
CA ASP A 81 -20.21 19.97 27.08
C ASP A 81 -21.20 18.88 26.64
N ASP A 82 -22.34 18.72 27.32
CA ASP A 82 -23.38 17.74 26.95
C ASP A 82 -23.93 17.97 25.53
N GLU A 83 -24.12 19.24 25.15
CA GLU A 83 -24.59 19.62 23.83
C GLU A 83 -23.51 19.36 22.77
N CYS A 84 -22.25 19.69 23.07
CA CYS A 84 -21.14 19.43 22.16
C CYS A 84 -20.88 17.93 21.97
N ASP A 85 -21.06 17.13 23.01
CA ASP A 85 -20.94 15.67 22.93
C ASP A 85 -22.07 15.06 22.09
N ARG A 86 -23.30 15.59 22.24
CA ARG A 86 -24.44 15.22 21.39
C ARG A 86 -24.18 15.57 19.92
N ARG A 87 -23.70 16.78 19.61
CA ARG A 87 -23.37 17.19 18.24
C ARG A 87 -22.23 16.37 17.64
N ALA A 88 -21.22 16.05 18.44
CA ALA A 88 -20.12 15.17 18.03
C ALA A 88 -20.60 13.76 17.68
N ALA A 89 -21.50 13.19 18.49
CA ALA A 89 -22.11 11.88 18.21
C ALA A 89 -22.92 11.89 16.91
N THR A 90 -23.73 12.94 16.67
CA THR A 90 -24.43 13.12 15.40
C THR A 90 -23.47 13.24 14.21
N ALA A 91 -22.38 14.00 14.35
CA ALA A 91 -21.37 14.12 13.31
C ALA A 91 -20.66 12.81 12.97
N ARG A 92 -20.35 11.98 13.97
CA ARG A 92 -19.82 10.63 13.74
C ARG A 92 -20.77 9.79 12.89
N GLN A 93 -22.07 9.80 13.20
CA GLN A 93 -23.04 9.02 12.42
C GLN A 93 -23.21 9.55 11.00
N HIS A 94 -23.35 10.88 10.83
CA HIS A 94 -23.40 11.47 9.48
C HIS A 94 -22.17 11.07 8.64
N ALA A 95 -20.98 11.08 9.23
CA ALA A 95 -19.74 10.66 8.58
C ALA A 95 -19.75 9.18 8.19
N VAL A 96 -20.22 8.29 9.07
CA VAL A 96 -20.38 6.85 8.77
C VAL A 96 -21.33 6.65 7.59
N ASP A 97 -22.49 7.32 7.62
CA ASP A 97 -23.52 7.21 6.58
C ASP A 97 -23.03 7.76 5.22
N ALA A 98 -22.12 8.74 5.24
CA ALA A 98 -21.51 9.34 4.05
C ALA A 98 -20.50 8.43 3.34
N ARG A 99 -20.02 7.36 4.00
CA ARG A 99 -19.06 6.38 3.46
C ARG A 99 -17.76 7.01 2.94
N VAL A 100 -17.67 7.26 1.64
CA VAL A 100 -16.50 7.87 0.99
C VAL A 100 -16.55 9.39 0.99
N ALA A 101 -17.73 9.98 1.25
CA ALA A 101 -17.96 11.42 1.20
C ALA A 101 -17.88 12.09 2.58
N VAL A 102 -17.04 11.56 3.49
CA VAL A 102 -17.00 12.01 4.90
C VAL A 102 -16.74 13.51 5.02
N ALA A 103 -15.83 14.03 4.19
CA ALA A 103 -15.48 15.46 4.15
C ALA A 103 -16.68 16.39 3.91
N ARG A 104 -17.76 15.88 3.30
CA ARG A 104 -18.98 16.66 3.00
C ARG A 104 -19.95 16.78 4.18
N THR A 105 -19.68 16.11 5.28
CA THR A 105 -20.56 16.10 6.46
C THR A 105 -20.21 17.19 7.47
N VAL A 106 -19.04 17.82 7.34
CA VAL A 106 -18.55 18.88 8.24
C VAL A 106 -18.33 20.17 7.42
N PRO A 107 -19.32 21.08 7.36
CA PRO A 107 -19.22 22.31 6.57
C PRO A 107 -18.03 23.18 7.01
N GLY A 108 -17.31 23.76 6.05
CA GLY A 108 -16.14 24.61 6.31
C GLY A 108 -14.95 23.89 6.95
N ALA A 109 -14.84 22.55 6.85
CA ALA A 109 -13.63 21.83 7.26
C ALA A 109 -12.59 21.86 6.13
N HIS A 110 -11.36 22.21 6.47
CA HIS A 110 -10.21 22.17 5.56
C HIS A 110 -9.52 20.80 5.60
N ALA A 111 -8.70 20.50 4.59
CA ALA A 111 -8.02 19.21 4.49
C ALA A 111 -7.12 18.90 5.70
N GLU A 112 -6.46 19.91 6.26
CA GLU A 112 -5.60 19.81 7.44
C GLU A 112 -6.39 19.55 8.74
N ASP A 113 -7.67 19.97 8.81
CA ASP A 113 -8.53 19.72 9.97
C ASP A 113 -8.72 18.21 10.19
N TRP A 114 -8.57 17.40 9.14
CA TRP A 114 -8.70 15.94 9.19
C TRP A 114 -7.45 15.22 9.71
N LEU A 115 -6.33 15.91 9.91
CA LEU A 115 -5.10 15.34 10.47
C LEU A 115 -4.67 14.04 9.73
N ASP A 116 -4.17 13.04 10.48
CA ASP A 116 -3.88 11.69 9.98
C ASP A 116 -5.10 10.74 9.98
N ALA A 117 -6.33 11.28 10.07
CA ALA A 117 -7.52 10.44 10.13
C ALA A 117 -7.70 9.61 8.85
N GLY A 118 -8.08 8.36 9.04
CA GLY A 118 -8.27 7.39 7.96
C GLY A 118 -6.99 6.72 7.47
N GLN A 119 -5.82 7.10 8.00
CA GLN A 119 -4.52 6.63 7.51
C GLN A 119 -3.90 5.57 8.43
N CYS A 120 -3.11 4.66 7.85
CA CYS A 120 -2.32 3.72 8.62
C CYS A 120 -1.09 4.43 9.20
N ARG A 121 -0.93 4.43 10.52
CA ARG A 121 0.15 5.20 11.19
C ARG A 121 1.51 4.51 11.18
N ASP A 122 1.53 3.19 11.10
CA ASP A 122 2.72 2.36 11.16
C ASP A 122 3.01 1.60 9.85
N CYS A 123 2.23 1.86 8.81
CA CYS A 123 2.53 1.44 7.45
C CYS A 123 3.52 2.41 6.80
N ARG A 124 4.33 1.92 5.85
CA ARG A 124 5.15 2.77 4.98
C ARG A 124 4.30 3.21 3.80
N GLU A 125 4.47 4.45 3.32
CA GLU A 125 3.88 4.93 2.06
C GLU A 125 2.46 4.38 1.75
N PRO A 126 1.51 4.34 2.72
CA PRO A 126 0.29 3.56 2.57
C PRO A 126 -0.62 4.18 1.51
N ALA A 127 -1.50 3.36 0.94
CA ALA A 127 -2.59 3.89 0.14
C ALA A 127 -3.51 4.82 0.96
N PHE A 128 -3.97 5.90 0.32
CA PHE A 128 -4.86 6.87 0.96
C PHE A 128 -6.14 6.21 1.47
N ASN A 129 -6.55 6.60 2.69
CA ASN A 129 -7.72 6.03 3.36
C ASN A 129 -7.61 4.49 3.43
N TYR A 130 -6.50 4.02 4.01
CA TYR A 130 -6.10 2.62 4.04
C TYR A 130 -7.22 1.69 4.55
N ARG A 131 -7.30 0.49 3.96
CA ARG A 131 -8.32 -0.53 4.27
C ARG A 131 -7.63 -1.87 4.55
N PRO A 132 -7.43 -2.26 5.82
CA PRO A 132 -6.68 -3.47 6.15
C PRO A 132 -7.28 -4.75 5.59
N ALA A 133 -8.60 -4.88 5.57
CA ALA A 133 -9.31 -6.02 4.96
C ALA A 133 -9.26 -6.03 3.42
N SER A 134 -8.60 -5.06 2.81
CA SER A 134 -8.27 -5.00 1.37
C SER A 134 -6.76 -5.15 1.11
N SER A 135 -5.97 -5.55 2.11
CA SER A 135 -4.52 -5.73 1.97
C SER A 135 -4.14 -7.07 1.34
N ALA A 136 -2.91 -7.14 0.82
CA ALA A 136 -2.34 -8.36 0.24
C ALA A 136 -2.13 -9.47 1.29
N GLN A 137 -1.72 -9.10 2.50
CA GLN A 137 -1.58 -10.04 3.63
C GLN A 137 -2.93 -10.63 4.04
N TYR A 138 -3.99 -9.80 4.09
CA TYR A 138 -5.33 -10.28 4.42
C TYR A 138 -5.83 -11.30 3.41
N ILE A 139 -5.83 -10.97 2.11
CA ILE A 139 -6.34 -11.89 1.07
C ILE A 139 -5.50 -13.17 0.95
N ALA A 140 -4.20 -13.13 1.27
CA ALA A 140 -3.35 -14.32 1.33
C ALA A 140 -3.66 -15.23 2.54
N ALA A 141 -4.13 -14.65 3.65
CA ALA A 141 -4.56 -15.40 4.83
C ALA A 141 -5.99 -15.96 4.70
N LEU A 142 -6.84 -15.36 3.88
CA LEU A 142 -8.26 -15.73 3.78
C LEU A 142 -8.50 -17.15 3.25
N GLY A 143 -9.51 -17.81 3.82
CA GLY A 143 -10.16 -18.99 3.27
C GLY A 143 -11.67 -18.78 3.12
N ASN A 144 -12.28 -19.40 2.11
CA ASN A 144 -13.74 -19.51 2.00
C ASN A 144 -14.19 -20.95 2.21
N PHE A 145 -15.21 -21.10 3.07
CA PHE A 145 -15.68 -22.37 3.61
C PHE A 145 -17.16 -22.64 3.25
N ASP A 146 -17.69 -21.96 2.23
CA ASP A 146 -19.10 -22.07 1.82
C ASP A 146 -19.39 -23.44 1.18
N GLU A 147 -18.37 -24.08 0.61
CA GLU A 147 -18.44 -25.39 -0.04
C GLU A 147 -17.71 -26.46 0.81
N ALA A 148 -18.16 -27.71 0.71
CA ALA A 148 -17.52 -28.83 1.41
C ALA A 148 -16.18 -29.21 0.76
N GLY A 149 -15.17 -29.50 1.59
CA GLY A 149 -13.82 -29.89 1.15
C GLY A 149 -12.77 -28.84 1.49
N GLU A 150 -11.73 -28.77 0.66
CA GLU A 150 -10.64 -27.80 0.83
C GLU A 150 -11.17 -26.36 0.67
N PRO A 151 -10.85 -25.45 1.61
CA PRO A 151 -11.26 -24.06 1.51
C PRO A 151 -10.73 -23.40 0.24
N ARG A 152 -11.56 -22.59 -0.42
CA ARG A 152 -11.10 -21.79 -1.57
C ARG A 152 -10.15 -20.70 -1.08
N ARG A 153 -9.03 -20.52 -1.77
CA ARG A 153 -7.97 -19.58 -1.40
C ARG A 153 -7.33 -18.96 -2.65
N PHE A 154 -6.77 -17.77 -2.48
CA PHE A 154 -5.93 -17.18 -3.51
C PHE A 154 -4.50 -17.69 -3.42
N ARG A 155 -3.85 -17.84 -4.58
CA ARG A 155 -2.43 -18.16 -4.72
C ARG A 155 -1.74 -17.10 -5.57
N PHE A 156 -1.78 -15.85 -5.10
CA PHE A 156 -1.21 -14.73 -5.86
C PHE A 156 0.32 -14.74 -5.88
N GLY A 157 0.89 -14.32 -7.00
CA GLY A 157 2.21 -13.69 -7.04
C GLY A 157 2.09 -12.19 -6.76
N PHE A 158 3.18 -11.57 -6.28
CA PHE A 158 3.21 -10.15 -5.97
C PHE A 158 3.84 -9.35 -7.10
N MET A 159 3.23 -8.23 -7.43
CA MET A 159 3.73 -7.27 -8.40
C MET A 159 3.57 -5.84 -7.89
N ALA A 160 4.23 -4.91 -8.56
CA ALA A 160 4.04 -3.47 -8.37
C ALA A 160 3.88 -2.81 -9.74
N SER A 161 3.39 -1.59 -9.78
CA SER A 161 3.32 -0.82 -11.03
C SER A 161 3.49 0.67 -10.79
N SER A 162 3.77 1.42 -11.86
CA SER A 162 3.95 2.86 -11.74
C SER A 162 2.64 3.58 -11.50
N ASP A 163 1.56 3.08 -12.11
CA ASP A 163 0.17 3.55 -11.97
C ASP A 163 0.01 5.07 -11.86
N ASN A 164 0.63 5.82 -12.76
CA ASN A 164 0.68 7.28 -12.69
C ASN A 164 0.01 7.98 -13.88
N HIS A 165 -0.77 7.28 -14.71
CA HIS A 165 -1.61 7.82 -15.80
C HIS A 165 -0.98 8.83 -16.80
N PHE A 166 0.33 9.09 -16.78
CA PHE A 166 1.01 10.03 -17.69
C PHE A 166 1.61 9.36 -18.93
N ALA A 167 1.51 8.03 -19.05
CA ALA A 167 2.13 7.24 -20.13
C ALA A 167 3.64 7.52 -20.31
N ARG A 168 4.33 7.93 -19.24
CA ARG A 168 5.77 8.16 -19.22
C ARG A 168 6.52 6.87 -18.86
N PRO A 169 7.61 6.52 -19.56
CA PRO A 169 8.29 5.25 -19.37
C PRO A 169 9.11 5.24 -18.08
N GLY A 170 8.59 4.53 -17.08
CA GLY A 170 9.28 4.25 -15.82
C GLY A 170 9.42 5.49 -14.93
N THR A 171 8.86 5.40 -13.75
CA THR A 171 9.00 6.38 -12.66
C THR A 171 9.45 5.64 -11.39
N GLY A 172 9.93 6.37 -10.39
CA GLY A 172 10.33 5.80 -9.09
C GLY A 172 11.79 5.34 -8.97
N TYR A 173 12.58 5.33 -10.05
CA TYR A 173 14.04 5.17 -9.95
C TYR A 173 14.76 6.50 -9.64
N LYS A 174 14.10 7.63 -9.86
CA LYS A 174 14.53 8.98 -9.47
C LYS A 174 13.37 9.70 -8.79
N GLU A 175 13.63 10.23 -7.61
CA GLU A 175 12.65 10.91 -6.77
C GLU A 175 12.70 12.43 -7.05
N VAL A 176 12.23 12.80 -8.24
CA VAL A 176 12.22 14.17 -8.76
C VAL A 176 10.90 14.41 -9.49
N HIS A 177 10.59 15.68 -9.78
CA HIS A 177 9.45 16.05 -10.64
C HIS A 177 8.13 15.42 -10.21
N ARG A 178 7.74 15.60 -8.95
CA ARG A 178 6.45 15.12 -8.41
C ARG A 178 5.32 15.37 -9.40
N ARG A 179 5.23 16.58 -9.96
CA ARG A 179 4.31 16.89 -11.06
C ARG A 179 4.72 16.18 -12.34
N GLY A 180 3.91 15.21 -12.73
CA GLY A 180 4.05 14.49 -13.99
C GLY A 180 4.79 13.16 -13.89
N PHE A 181 5.43 12.86 -12.75
CA PHE A 181 5.79 11.49 -12.38
C PHE A 181 4.84 10.89 -11.33
N THR A 182 3.98 11.71 -10.73
CA THR A 182 2.89 11.33 -9.83
C THR A 182 1.62 12.07 -10.21
N GLU A 183 0.47 11.54 -9.83
CA GLU A 183 -0.84 12.21 -9.96
C GLU A 183 -1.08 13.27 -8.87
N SER A 184 -0.07 13.54 -8.06
CA SER A 184 -0.09 14.57 -7.04
C SER A 184 -0.29 15.95 -7.69
N VAL A 185 -1.52 16.46 -7.63
CA VAL A 185 -1.87 17.83 -7.99
C VAL A 185 -2.00 18.67 -6.72
N ALA A 186 -1.50 19.90 -6.76
CA ALA A 186 -1.59 20.81 -5.62
C ALA A 186 -2.99 21.35 -5.38
N ASP A 187 -3.72 21.49 -6.47
CA ASP A 187 -4.98 22.18 -6.51
C ASP A 187 -5.60 21.86 -7.87
N ALA A 188 -6.76 21.24 -7.89
CA ALA A 188 -7.53 21.07 -9.12
C ALA A 188 -7.89 22.43 -9.76
N SER A 189 -7.83 23.52 -8.99
CA SER A 189 -8.11 24.90 -9.43
C SER A 189 -6.94 25.61 -10.13
N ILE A 190 -5.71 25.07 -10.07
CA ILE A 190 -4.56 25.67 -10.78
C ILE A 190 -4.56 25.30 -12.28
N ASP A 191 -5.20 24.18 -12.67
CA ASP A 191 -5.28 23.74 -14.07
C ASP A 191 -6.71 23.76 -14.63
N ALA A 192 -7.73 23.74 -13.76
CA ALA A 192 -9.11 23.94 -14.15
C ALA A 192 -9.54 25.36 -13.77
N GLY A 193 -9.91 26.17 -14.77
CA GLY A 193 -10.30 27.57 -14.59
C GLY A 193 -11.39 27.79 -13.52
N SER A 194 -11.74 29.06 -13.28
CA SER A 194 -12.57 29.52 -12.14
C SER A 194 -13.85 28.73 -11.82
N PHE A 195 -14.38 27.97 -12.79
CA PHE A 195 -15.55 27.11 -12.64
C PHE A 195 -15.33 25.91 -11.71
N THR A 196 -14.12 25.34 -11.65
CA THR A 196 -13.82 24.19 -10.76
C THR A 196 -13.61 24.64 -9.31
N ARG A 197 -13.11 25.86 -9.11
CA ARG A 197 -12.93 26.46 -7.77
C ARG A 197 -14.27 26.61 -7.03
N MET A 198 -15.35 26.88 -7.75
CA MET A 198 -16.71 26.97 -7.22
C MET A 198 -17.33 25.61 -6.84
N LEU A 199 -16.70 24.50 -7.22
CA LEU A 199 -17.15 23.13 -6.94
C LEU A 199 -16.34 22.45 -5.83
N LEU A 200 -15.26 23.07 -5.33
CA LEU A 200 -14.45 22.52 -4.23
C LEU A 200 -15.11 22.79 -2.87
N PRO A 201 -15.07 21.85 -1.90
CA PRO A 201 -15.46 22.12 -0.52
C PRO A 201 -14.52 23.18 0.08
N GLY A 202 -15.05 24.28 0.61
CA GLY A 202 -14.21 25.28 1.28
C GLY A 202 -14.85 26.65 1.51
N ASP A 203 -15.93 26.97 0.79
CA ASP A 203 -16.59 28.28 0.91
C ASP A 203 -17.78 28.30 1.89
N ASP A 204 -18.14 27.15 2.49
CA ASP A 204 -19.15 27.12 3.54
C ASP A 204 -18.57 27.66 4.85
N GLU A 205 -19.33 28.54 5.53
CA GLU A 205 -18.96 29.03 6.86
C GLU A 205 -18.76 27.87 7.85
N PRO A 206 -17.63 27.83 8.60
CA PRO A 206 -17.41 26.83 9.63
C PRO A 206 -18.48 26.89 10.72
N VAL A 207 -19.38 25.91 10.76
CA VAL A 207 -20.44 25.82 11.77
C VAL A 207 -20.19 24.70 12.78
N PRO A 208 -20.69 24.82 14.03
CA PRO A 208 -20.52 23.82 15.08
C PRO A 208 -21.52 22.65 14.96
N THR A 209 -21.92 22.29 13.75
CA THR A 209 -22.89 21.21 13.46
C THR A 209 -22.50 20.48 12.18
N SER A 210 -22.76 19.18 12.13
CA SER A 210 -22.64 18.39 10.90
C SER A 210 -23.94 18.40 10.08
N VAL A 211 -23.83 18.00 8.81
CA VAL A 211 -24.98 17.82 7.91
C VAL A 211 -25.05 16.37 7.42
N PRO A 212 -26.26 15.80 7.24
CA PRO A 212 -26.39 14.47 6.67
C PRO A 212 -25.95 14.48 5.21
N PHE A 213 -25.22 13.45 4.80
CA PHE A 213 -24.86 13.28 3.39
C PHE A 213 -26.11 12.96 2.55
N ARG A 214 -26.18 13.57 1.36
CA ARG A 214 -27.27 13.37 0.39
C ARG A 214 -26.68 12.96 -0.95
N LEU A 215 -27.05 11.78 -1.43
CA LEU A 215 -26.54 11.20 -2.68
C LEU A 215 -26.81 12.09 -3.91
N GLU A 216 -27.89 12.89 -3.89
CA GLU A 216 -28.21 13.78 -5.01
C GLU A 216 -27.20 14.94 -5.18
N LYS A 217 -26.27 15.12 -4.22
CA LYS A 217 -25.17 16.10 -4.25
C LYS A 217 -23.81 15.48 -4.58
N LEU A 218 -23.77 14.33 -5.25
CA LEU A 218 -22.54 13.69 -5.71
C LEU A 218 -21.84 14.53 -6.79
N GLY A 219 -20.73 15.18 -6.43
CA GLY A 219 -19.76 15.80 -7.34
C GLY A 219 -18.36 15.16 -7.22
N PHE A 220 -17.38 15.74 -7.92
CA PHE A 220 -15.97 15.33 -7.84
C PHE A 220 -15.31 15.70 -6.50
N ASP A 221 -15.97 16.53 -5.70
CA ASP A 221 -15.59 16.99 -4.37
C ASP A 221 -15.64 15.89 -3.28
N VAL A 222 -16.25 14.74 -3.59
CA VAL A 222 -16.21 13.54 -2.74
C VAL A 222 -14.78 12.97 -2.61
N PHE A 223 -13.89 13.30 -3.53
CA PHE A 223 -12.57 12.66 -3.64
C PHE A 223 -11.48 13.26 -2.74
N GLU A 224 -11.75 14.11 -1.75
CA GLU A 224 -10.71 14.63 -0.80
C GLU A 224 -9.38 15.00 -1.50
N THR A 225 -9.44 15.65 -2.68
CA THR A 225 -8.30 15.73 -3.63
C THR A 225 -7.07 16.39 -3.03
N GLU A 226 -7.26 17.37 -2.15
CA GLU A 226 -6.19 18.06 -1.41
C GLU A 226 -5.40 17.09 -0.52
N ARG A 227 -6.08 16.16 0.16
CA ARG A 227 -5.43 15.15 1.00
C ARG A 227 -4.80 14.06 0.14
N GLN A 228 -5.50 13.59 -0.90
CA GLN A 228 -4.98 12.58 -1.82
C GLN A 228 -3.66 12.99 -2.47
N GLY A 229 -3.49 14.28 -2.75
CA GLY A 229 -2.25 14.85 -3.26
C GLY A 229 -1.00 14.37 -2.50
N SER A 230 -1.12 14.13 -1.20
CA SER A 230 -0.01 13.72 -0.35
C SER A 230 0.34 12.23 -0.47
N PHE A 231 -0.47 11.42 -1.13
CA PHE A 231 -0.34 9.95 -1.15
C PHE A 231 0.07 9.40 -2.53
N PHE A 232 0.10 10.26 -3.55
CA PHE A 232 0.58 9.85 -4.87
C PHE A 232 2.11 9.86 -4.90
N VAL A 233 2.70 8.68 -4.94
CA VAL A 233 4.15 8.47 -5.02
C VAL A 233 4.58 8.28 -6.48
N THR A 234 5.88 8.22 -6.72
CA THR A 234 6.46 7.97 -8.06
C THR A 234 6.17 6.57 -8.60
N GLY A 235 5.68 5.68 -7.74
CA GLY A 235 5.15 4.37 -8.09
C GLY A 235 6.20 3.27 -8.14
N GLY A 236 5.73 2.04 -8.28
CA GLY A 236 6.55 0.84 -8.27
C GLY A 236 6.89 0.30 -9.65
N LEU A 237 7.70 -0.77 -9.68
CA LEU A 237 7.96 -1.52 -10.91
C LEU A 237 7.80 -3.03 -10.66
N VAL A 238 7.21 -3.72 -11.63
CA VAL A 238 7.27 -5.18 -11.72
C VAL A 238 8.59 -5.62 -12.33
N ALA A 239 9.21 -6.62 -11.71
CA ALA A 239 10.35 -7.33 -12.27
C ALA A 239 9.97 -8.78 -12.54
N ALA A 240 10.50 -9.35 -13.62
CA ALA A 240 10.19 -10.71 -14.05
C ALA A 240 11.47 -11.53 -14.24
N HIS A 241 11.50 -12.72 -13.63
CA HIS A 241 12.51 -13.73 -13.92
C HIS A 241 12.13 -14.46 -15.20
N ALA A 242 12.48 -13.86 -16.34
CA ALA A 242 12.20 -14.40 -17.66
C ALA A 242 13.44 -15.01 -18.30
N GLU A 243 13.25 -16.10 -19.06
CA GLU A 243 14.32 -16.77 -19.82
C GLU A 243 14.84 -15.95 -21.01
N GLY A 244 14.09 -14.91 -21.40
CA GLY A 244 14.37 -14.03 -22.53
C GLY A 244 13.75 -12.65 -22.35
N ARG A 245 14.09 -11.72 -23.24
CA ARG A 245 13.60 -10.33 -23.22
C ARG A 245 12.43 -10.09 -24.18
N ASP A 246 11.90 -11.14 -24.79
CA ASP A 246 10.73 -11.03 -25.66
C ASP A 246 9.41 -11.13 -24.87
N ARG A 247 8.32 -10.72 -25.51
CA ARG A 247 6.98 -10.69 -24.91
C ARG A 247 6.54 -12.06 -24.38
N ALA A 248 6.85 -13.15 -25.09
CA ALA A 248 6.40 -14.48 -24.69
C ALA A 248 7.14 -14.97 -23.44
N ALA A 249 8.44 -14.72 -23.35
CA ALA A 249 9.24 -15.03 -22.17
C ALA A 249 8.75 -14.26 -20.93
N ILE A 250 8.53 -12.95 -21.06
CA ILE A 250 8.03 -12.10 -19.96
C ILE A 250 6.63 -12.52 -19.52
N TRP A 251 5.73 -12.74 -20.49
CA TRP A 251 4.37 -13.19 -20.20
C TRP A 251 4.34 -14.56 -19.52
N SER A 252 5.27 -15.45 -19.87
CA SER A 252 5.39 -16.75 -19.22
C SER A 252 5.85 -16.64 -17.77
N ALA A 253 6.78 -15.74 -17.45
CA ALA A 253 7.18 -15.47 -16.07
C ALA A 253 6.01 -14.95 -15.22
N LEU A 254 5.21 -14.02 -15.76
CA LEU A 254 3.99 -13.52 -15.12
C LEU A 254 3.01 -14.65 -14.82
N LYS A 255 2.76 -15.55 -15.78
CA LYS A 255 1.87 -16.71 -15.57
C LYS A 255 2.41 -17.69 -14.52
N ARG A 256 3.72 -17.90 -14.47
CA ARG A 256 4.36 -18.74 -13.44
C ARG A 256 4.48 -18.04 -12.08
N ARG A 257 4.13 -16.75 -12.01
CA ARG A 257 4.30 -15.89 -10.82
C ARG A 257 5.76 -15.74 -10.39
N GLU A 258 6.70 -15.96 -11.30
CA GLU A 258 8.13 -15.73 -11.09
C GLU A 258 8.46 -14.23 -11.28
N VAL A 259 7.73 -13.41 -10.53
CA VAL A 259 7.78 -11.94 -10.59
C VAL A 259 7.85 -11.38 -9.17
N TYR A 260 8.26 -10.13 -9.06
CA TYR A 260 8.30 -9.41 -7.80
C TYR A 260 8.02 -7.92 -8.01
N GLY A 261 7.56 -7.25 -6.96
CA GLY A 261 7.37 -5.80 -6.95
C GLY A 261 8.58 -5.06 -6.40
N THR A 262 8.78 -3.82 -6.83
CA THR A 262 9.73 -2.86 -6.23
C THR A 262 9.01 -1.53 -6.02
N SER A 263 9.44 -0.75 -5.03
CA SER A 263 8.89 0.58 -4.74
C SER A 263 9.41 1.68 -5.70
N GLY A 264 9.88 1.30 -6.89
CA GLY A 264 10.43 2.20 -7.91
C GLY A 264 11.86 1.87 -8.31
N PRO A 265 12.83 1.83 -7.38
CA PRO A 265 14.21 1.49 -7.72
C PRO A 265 14.36 0.06 -8.25
N ARG A 266 15.28 -0.13 -9.19
CA ARG A 266 15.53 -1.42 -9.87
C ARG A 266 16.36 -2.38 -9.00
N ILE A 267 15.86 -2.68 -7.81
CA ILE A 267 16.39 -3.71 -6.91
C ILE A 267 16.25 -5.07 -7.58
N LEU A 268 17.28 -5.91 -7.46
CA LEU A 268 17.22 -7.29 -7.93
C LEU A 268 16.91 -8.22 -6.74
N LEU A 269 15.94 -9.12 -6.90
CA LEU A 269 15.50 -10.01 -5.82
C LEU A 269 15.29 -11.44 -6.32
N TRP A 270 15.82 -12.41 -5.58
CA TRP A 270 15.59 -13.84 -5.72
C TRP A 270 15.15 -14.42 -4.39
N PHE A 271 14.22 -15.37 -4.44
CA PHE A 271 13.74 -16.10 -3.28
C PHE A 271 13.41 -17.51 -3.72
N ASP A 272 14.10 -18.48 -3.13
CA ASP A 272 14.01 -19.89 -3.50
C ASP A 272 13.78 -20.78 -2.27
N LEU A 273 13.02 -21.85 -2.44
CA LEU A 273 12.99 -23.01 -1.55
C LEU A 273 14.01 -24.05 -2.04
N LEU A 274 14.95 -24.42 -1.18
CA LEU A 274 16.13 -25.22 -1.53
C LEU A 274 15.90 -26.74 -1.45
N ASN A 275 14.89 -27.18 -0.69
CA ASN A 275 14.62 -28.59 -0.40
C ASN A 275 13.21 -29.03 -0.82
N ALA A 276 12.69 -28.50 -1.94
CA ALA A 276 11.41 -28.92 -2.48
C ALA A 276 11.42 -30.44 -2.79
N PRO A 277 10.42 -31.23 -2.33
CA PRO A 277 10.34 -32.66 -2.62
C PRO A 277 10.31 -32.94 -4.13
N GLY A 278 11.06 -33.97 -4.56
CA GLY A 278 11.13 -34.36 -5.97
C GLY A 278 11.96 -33.43 -6.86
N ALA A 279 12.53 -32.34 -6.32
CA ALA A 279 13.48 -31.52 -7.06
C ALA A 279 14.73 -32.33 -7.40
N VAL A 280 15.22 -32.18 -8.63
CA VAL A 280 16.55 -32.70 -9.01
C VAL A 280 17.57 -32.13 -8.04
N ARG A 281 18.55 -32.93 -7.59
CA ARG A 281 19.55 -32.49 -6.61
C ARG A 281 20.18 -31.16 -7.05
N GLY A 282 19.94 -30.10 -6.28
CA GLY A 282 20.45 -28.74 -6.55
C GLY A 282 19.48 -27.81 -7.30
N ALA A 283 18.31 -28.29 -7.75
CA ALA A 283 17.23 -27.46 -8.27
C ALA A 283 16.42 -26.89 -7.10
N ALA A 284 16.20 -25.58 -7.12
CA ALA A 284 15.40 -24.88 -6.13
C ALA A 284 14.03 -24.52 -6.74
N LEU A 285 12.99 -24.43 -5.90
CA LEU A 285 11.68 -23.92 -6.31
C LEU A 285 11.68 -22.39 -6.14
N PRO A 286 11.51 -21.60 -7.21
CA PRO A 286 11.56 -20.15 -7.12
C PRO A 286 10.27 -19.54 -6.53
N MET A 287 10.33 -18.26 -6.20
CA MET A 287 9.18 -17.42 -5.85
C MET A 287 8.01 -17.60 -6.82
N GLY A 288 6.78 -17.59 -6.31
CA GLY A 288 5.58 -17.92 -7.07
C GLY A 288 5.28 -19.42 -7.16
N GLY A 289 6.20 -20.26 -6.70
CA GLY A 289 6.05 -21.71 -6.63
C GLY A 289 5.10 -22.18 -5.52
N GLU A 290 4.55 -23.37 -5.72
CA GLU A 290 3.72 -24.08 -4.76
C GLU A 290 4.29 -25.48 -4.55
N VAL A 291 4.26 -25.96 -3.30
CA VAL A 291 4.78 -27.28 -2.93
C VAL A 291 3.97 -27.89 -1.80
N ALA A 292 3.83 -29.22 -1.80
CA ALA A 292 3.36 -29.96 -0.65
C ALA A 292 4.56 -30.58 0.08
N MET A 293 4.77 -30.25 1.35
CA MET A 293 5.85 -30.83 2.16
C MET A 293 5.55 -30.80 3.67
N ALA A 294 5.94 -31.88 4.36
CA ALA A 294 5.87 -31.99 5.82
C ALA A 294 7.21 -31.67 6.51
N GLU A 295 8.32 -31.77 5.77
CA GLU A 295 9.66 -31.46 6.28
C GLU A 295 9.83 -29.96 6.52
N VAL A 296 10.83 -29.60 7.32
CA VAL A 296 11.22 -28.21 7.57
C VAL A 296 11.64 -27.54 6.25
N PRO A 297 10.94 -26.49 5.78
CA PRO A 297 11.31 -25.79 4.56
C PRO A 297 12.57 -24.95 4.79
N ILE A 298 13.51 -24.99 3.83
CA ILE A 298 14.77 -24.25 3.85
C ILE A 298 14.81 -23.30 2.67
N PHE A 299 14.90 -22.02 2.95
CA PHE A 299 14.85 -20.97 1.95
C PHE A 299 16.18 -20.24 1.81
N ARG A 300 16.36 -19.61 0.64
CA ARG A 300 17.40 -18.63 0.38
C ARG A 300 16.79 -17.40 -0.25
N ALA A 301 17.09 -16.23 0.31
CA ALA A 301 16.81 -14.95 -0.32
C ALA A 301 18.13 -14.29 -0.72
N ARG A 302 18.17 -13.72 -1.91
CA ARG A 302 19.28 -12.90 -2.39
C ARG A 302 18.74 -11.60 -2.94
N ALA A 303 19.31 -10.48 -2.51
CA ALA A 303 18.96 -9.16 -3.01
C ALA A 303 20.20 -8.39 -3.41
N VAL A 304 20.10 -7.57 -4.45
CA VAL A 304 21.15 -6.65 -4.89
C VAL A 304 20.52 -5.29 -5.11
N GLY A 305 21.04 -4.25 -4.47
CA GLY A 305 20.48 -2.91 -4.61
C GLY A 305 20.62 -2.38 -6.03
N SER A 306 19.72 -1.48 -6.38
CA SER A 306 19.70 -0.68 -7.59
C SER A 306 20.96 0.16 -7.76
N PHE A 307 21.21 0.61 -8.98
CA PHE A 307 22.31 1.54 -9.25
C PHE A 307 21.96 2.94 -8.77
N GLU A 308 22.93 3.62 -8.16
CA GLU A 308 22.86 5.06 -7.95
C GLU A 308 22.64 5.77 -9.29
N GLN A 309 21.70 6.71 -9.33
CA GLN A 309 21.34 7.40 -10.56
C GLN A 309 22.20 8.66 -10.73
N LEU A 310 22.74 8.83 -11.94
CA LEU A 310 23.36 10.08 -12.37
C LEU A 310 22.28 11.08 -12.83
N PRO A 311 22.54 12.39 -12.74
CA PRO A 311 21.64 13.41 -13.28
C PRO A 311 21.40 13.25 -14.78
N GLY A 312 20.25 13.72 -15.27
CA GLY A 312 19.97 13.80 -16.69
C GLY A 312 19.73 12.44 -17.38
N CYS A 313 20.04 12.40 -18.67
CA CYS A 313 19.90 11.22 -19.52
C CYS A 313 21.27 10.71 -20.01
N PRO A 314 21.43 9.38 -20.23
CA PRO A 314 22.64 8.83 -20.81
C PRO A 314 22.82 9.28 -22.27
N ASP A 315 24.06 9.32 -22.76
CA ASP A 315 24.40 9.81 -24.10
C ASP A 315 23.60 9.14 -25.23
N TYR A 316 23.37 7.83 -25.12
CA TYR A 316 22.61 7.10 -26.14
C TYR A 316 21.16 7.59 -26.27
N ALA A 317 20.57 8.10 -25.19
CA ALA A 317 19.22 8.65 -25.21
C ALA A 317 19.19 9.99 -25.94
N GLY A 318 20.19 10.85 -25.69
CA GLY A 318 20.38 12.12 -26.41
C GLY A 318 20.72 11.97 -27.88
N GLN A 319 21.35 10.86 -28.27
CA GLN A 319 21.58 10.52 -29.68
C GLN A 319 20.33 9.99 -30.39
N ALA A 320 19.42 9.35 -29.65
CA ALA A 320 18.21 8.74 -30.21
C ALA A 320 16.99 9.66 -30.24
N LEU A 321 16.88 10.60 -29.30
CA LEU A 321 15.72 11.46 -29.10
C LEU A 321 16.14 12.94 -29.07
N SER A 322 15.32 13.83 -29.63
CA SER A 322 15.56 15.28 -29.53
C SER A 322 15.41 15.77 -28.08
N PRO A 323 16.02 16.91 -27.71
CA PRO A 323 15.87 17.49 -26.37
C PRO A 323 14.40 17.68 -25.96
N GLU A 324 13.54 18.12 -26.86
CA GLU A 324 12.11 18.32 -26.60
C GLU A 324 11.41 16.99 -26.33
N ARG A 325 11.83 15.91 -27.02
CA ARG A 325 11.28 14.58 -26.80
C ARG A 325 11.73 13.99 -25.47
N LEU A 326 12.99 14.19 -25.08
CA LEU A 326 13.49 13.82 -23.75
C LEU A 326 12.76 14.58 -22.64
N GLU A 327 12.54 15.88 -22.81
CA GLU A 327 11.76 16.68 -21.86
C GLU A 327 10.33 16.17 -21.73
N HIS A 328 9.67 15.86 -22.85
CA HIS A 328 8.30 15.36 -22.82
C HIS A 328 8.16 13.98 -22.14
N VAL A 329 9.03 13.04 -22.52
CA VAL A 329 8.93 11.62 -22.15
C VAL A 329 9.45 11.38 -20.74
N CYS A 330 10.56 12.02 -20.37
CA CYS A 330 11.27 11.77 -19.11
C CYS A 330 11.71 13.05 -18.40
N LYS A 331 11.25 14.25 -18.80
CA LYS A 331 11.61 15.52 -18.14
C LYS A 331 13.11 15.76 -18.05
N GLY A 332 13.84 15.28 -19.05
CA GLY A 332 15.30 15.29 -19.05
C GLY A 332 15.97 14.31 -18.08
N GLU A 333 15.21 13.54 -17.29
CA GLU A 333 15.70 12.63 -16.24
C GLU A 333 15.39 11.17 -16.59
N CYS A 334 16.23 10.56 -17.43
CA CYS A 334 16.12 9.15 -17.80
C CYS A 334 16.64 8.22 -16.70
N TYR A 335 16.38 6.91 -16.83
CA TYR A 335 17.18 5.91 -16.12
C TYR A 335 18.64 6.01 -16.57
N HIS A 336 19.49 6.52 -15.69
CA HIS A 336 20.88 6.86 -15.95
C HIS A 336 21.74 6.25 -14.83
N PRO A 337 21.94 4.92 -14.84
CA PRO A 337 22.68 4.26 -13.78
C PRO A 337 24.16 4.65 -13.84
N GLY A 338 24.73 4.95 -12.67
CA GLY A 338 26.18 4.98 -12.47
C GLY A 338 26.75 3.58 -12.25
N GLU A 339 27.99 3.53 -11.77
CA GLU A 339 28.72 2.26 -11.55
C GLU A 339 28.51 1.69 -10.14
N THR A 340 28.00 2.49 -9.20
CA THR A 340 27.81 2.11 -7.81
C THR A 340 26.41 1.58 -7.56
N ARG A 341 26.30 0.48 -6.81
CA ARG A 341 25.01 -0.02 -6.32
C ARG A 341 24.75 0.45 -4.89
N ARG A 342 23.50 0.78 -4.61
CA ARG A 342 23.01 1.07 -3.26
C ARG A 342 23.09 -0.20 -2.41
N ALA A 343 23.43 -0.04 -1.13
CA ALA A 343 23.50 -1.17 -0.21
C ALA A 343 22.09 -1.68 0.14
N ILE A 344 21.93 -3.01 0.22
CA ILE A 344 20.80 -3.63 0.91
C ILE A 344 21.10 -3.58 2.40
N THR A 345 20.21 -2.99 3.20
CA THR A 345 20.40 -2.84 4.67
C THR A 345 19.86 -4.02 5.44
N ARG A 346 18.76 -4.62 4.97
CA ARG A 346 18.17 -5.81 5.57
C ARG A 346 17.29 -6.59 4.60
N ILE A 347 17.07 -7.85 4.95
CA ILE A 347 16.02 -8.70 4.38
C ILE A 347 15.08 -9.10 5.51
N GLU A 348 13.79 -8.85 5.32
CA GLU A 348 12.72 -9.31 6.21
C GLU A 348 11.97 -10.46 5.56
N VAL A 349 11.51 -11.40 6.38
CA VAL A 349 10.68 -12.54 5.96
C VAL A 349 9.33 -12.38 6.61
N VAL A 350 8.28 -12.48 5.81
CA VAL A 350 6.89 -12.55 6.29
C VAL A 350 6.40 -13.97 6.14
N ARG A 351 5.76 -14.50 7.19
CA ARG A 351 5.09 -15.81 7.18
C ARG A 351 3.61 -15.59 7.38
N ILE A 352 2.78 -16.16 6.50
CA ILE A 352 1.33 -16.12 6.64
C ILE A 352 0.78 -17.54 6.64
N ARG A 353 -0.11 -17.81 7.58
CA ARG A 353 -0.79 -19.09 7.74
C ARG A 353 -2.24 -18.95 7.30
N PRO A 354 -2.69 -19.54 6.18
CA PRO A 354 -4.08 -19.39 5.75
C PRO A 354 -5.08 -19.93 6.79
N GLN A 355 -6.29 -19.37 6.78
CA GLN A 355 -7.38 -19.80 7.66
C GLN A 355 -7.70 -21.28 7.42
N ARG A 356 -7.87 -22.04 8.50
CA ARG A 356 -8.33 -23.45 8.48
C ARG A 356 -9.80 -23.60 8.82
N GLU A 357 -10.38 -22.62 9.50
CA GLU A 357 -11.78 -22.65 9.91
C GLU A 357 -12.43 -21.26 9.82
N PRO A 358 -13.77 -21.19 9.70
CA PRO A 358 -14.48 -19.92 9.69
C PRO A 358 -14.22 -19.10 10.96
N GLY A 359 -13.88 -17.82 10.79
CA GLY A 359 -13.71 -16.89 11.91
C GLY A 359 -12.34 -16.95 12.60
N GLU A 360 -11.38 -17.76 12.13
CA GLU A 360 -10.01 -17.72 12.62
C GLU A 360 -9.43 -16.30 12.45
N ASP A 361 -8.91 -15.72 13.54
CA ASP A 361 -8.46 -14.33 13.57
C ASP A 361 -7.20 -14.13 12.71
N VAL A 362 -7.36 -13.40 11.60
CA VAL A 362 -6.28 -13.12 10.63
C VAL A 362 -5.10 -12.40 11.29
N ALA A 363 -5.30 -11.61 12.34
CA ALA A 363 -4.20 -10.94 13.03
C ALA A 363 -3.20 -11.95 13.64
N ARG A 364 -3.65 -13.14 14.03
CA ARG A 364 -2.81 -14.21 14.57
C ARG A 364 -2.16 -15.09 13.50
N LEU A 365 -2.48 -14.85 12.23
CA LEU A 365 -2.07 -15.63 11.08
C LEU A 365 -0.96 -14.98 10.27
N VAL A 366 -0.75 -13.68 10.47
CA VAL A 366 0.26 -12.88 9.76
C VAL A 366 1.40 -12.58 10.72
N ASP A 367 2.54 -13.23 10.50
CA ASP A 367 3.78 -12.96 11.22
C ASP A 367 4.62 -11.96 10.40
N ASP A 368 4.45 -10.66 10.69
CA ASP A 368 5.07 -9.55 9.95
C ASP A 368 5.84 -8.56 10.87
N PRO A 369 7.19 -8.56 10.86
CA PRO A 369 8.06 -9.56 10.24
C PRO A 369 8.14 -10.84 11.10
N TRP A 370 8.32 -11.98 10.45
CA TRP A 370 8.64 -13.24 11.13
C TRP A 370 10.13 -13.37 11.44
N LYS A 371 10.99 -12.94 10.50
CA LYS A 371 12.45 -12.88 10.68
C LYS A 371 13.00 -11.61 10.03
N THR A 372 14.08 -11.09 10.61
CA THR A 372 14.83 -9.96 10.06
C THR A 372 16.32 -10.28 10.06
N PHE A 373 16.98 -10.05 8.93
CA PHE A 373 18.41 -10.25 8.74
C PHE A 373 19.05 -8.92 8.37
N ALA A 374 19.98 -8.43 9.20
CA ALA A 374 20.83 -7.31 8.82
C ALA A 374 21.80 -7.73 7.71
N CYS A 375 22.07 -6.81 6.79
CA CYS A 375 22.98 -7.03 5.67
C CYS A 375 24.20 -6.12 5.81
N GLU A 376 25.38 -6.68 5.60
CA GLU A 376 26.61 -5.89 5.46
C GLU A 376 26.53 -5.02 4.20
N PRO A 377 27.13 -3.81 4.19
CA PRO A 377 27.12 -2.93 3.03
C PRO A 377 28.04 -3.46 1.93
N ASP A 378 27.53 -4.41 1.13
CA ASP A 378 28.23 -5.04 0.01
C ASP A 378 27.54 -4.70 -1.33
N PRO A 379 28.25 -4.07 -2.31
CA PRO A 379 27.74 -3.84 -3.66
C PRO A 379 27.31 -5.11 -4.41
N ALA A 380 27.84 -6.29 -4.05
CA ALA A 380 27.43 -7.58 -4.59
C ALA A 380 26.06 -8.05 -4.05
N GLY A 381 25.50 -7.33 -3.07
CA GLY A 381 24.21 -7.58 -2.46
C GLY A 381 24.28 -8.39 -1.17
N CYS A 382 23.13 -8.88 -0.73
CA CYS A 382 22.96 -9.64 0.50
C CYS A 382 22.33 -11.00 0.18
N THR A 383 22.84 -12.07 0.80
CA THR A 383 22.28 -13.42 0.71
C THR A 383 22.05 -13.98 2.09
N VAL A 384 20.84 -14.47 2.35
CA VAL A 384 20.45 -15.08 3.63
C VAL A 384 19.83 -16.45 3.39
N THR A 385 20.07 -17.37 4.31
CA THR A 385 19.46 -18.71 4.32
C THR A 385 18.77 -18.92 5.67
N PHE A 386 17.54 -19.42 5.63
CA PHE A 386 16.73 -19.61 6.83
C PHE A 386 15.77 -20.78 6.66
N SER A 387 15.18 -21.22 7.75
CA SER A 387 14.20 -22.30 7.77
C SER A 387 13.04 -22.00 8.72
N ASP A 388 11.91 -22.70 8.52
CA ASP A 388 10.80 -22.75 9.49
C ASP A 388 10.78 -24.10 10.22
N PRO A 389 11.49 -24.23 11.37
CA PRO A 389 11.49 -25.47 12.13
C PRO A 389 10.12 -25.83 12.72
N ASP A 390 9.22 -24.85 12.85
CA ASP A 390 7.90 -25.05 13.45
C ASP A 390 6.90 -25.65 12.44
N HIS A 391 7.19 -25.58 11.13
CA HIS A 391 6.29 -26.03 10.06
C HIS A 391 5.80 -27.48 10.25
N THR A 392 6.72 -28.39 10.55
CA THR A 392 6.41 -29.82 10.76
C THR A 392 5.50 -30.05 11.96
N ALA A 393 5.75 -29.35 13.07
CA ALA A 393 4.96 -29.51 14.30
C ALA A 393 3.61 -28.77 14.20
N ALA A 394 3.56 -27.66 13.49
CA ALA A 394 2.36 -26.85 13.31
C ALA A 394 1.30 -27.56 12.46
N GLY A 395 1.71 -28.45 11.54
CA GLY A 395 0.80 -29.29 10.76
C GLY A 395 -0.20 -28.49 9.93
N ARG A 396 0.17 -27.28 9.48
CA ARG A 396 -0.70 -26.37 8.74
C ARG A 396 0.03 -25.74 7.57
N ASP A 397 -0.74 -25.35 6.55
CA ASP A 397 -0.23 -24.61 5.41
C ASP A 397 0.37 -23.27 5.85
N ALA A 398 1.41 -22.85 5.13
CA ALA A 398 2.03 -21.55 5.26
C ALA A 398 2.49 -21.03 3.90
N LEU A 399 2.58 -19.71 3.78
CA LEU A 399 3.29 -19.05 2.69
C LEU A 399 4.37 -18.12 3.26
N TYR A 400 5.41 -17.92 2.46
CA TYR A 400 6.55 -17.09 2.81
C TYR A 400 6.85 -16.15 1.66
N TYR A 401 7.13 -14.89 1.97
CA TYR A 401 7.74 -13.97 1.03
C TYR A 401 8.74 -13.09 1.77
N VAL A 402 9.60 -12.41 1.00
CA VAL A 402 10.65 -11.56 1.57
C VAL A 402 10.52 -10.13 1.09
N ARG A 403 10.91 -9.21 1.97
CA ARG A 403 11.15 -7.81 1.67
C ARG A 403 12.64 -7.52 1.72
N ALA A 404 13.21 -6.97 0.66
CA ALA A 404 14.60 -6.49 0.66
C ALA A 404 14.61 -4.96 0.68
N PHE A 405 15.32 -4.36 1.63
CA PHE A 405 15.37 -2.92 1.83
C PHE A 405 16.72 -2.35 1.42
N GLU A 406 16.69 -1.27 0.66
CA GLU A 406 17.88 -0.46 0.42
C GLU A 406 18.16 0.51 1.57
N ALA A 407 19.35 1.11 1.56
CA ALA A 407 19.65 2.27 2.37
C ALA A 407 18.61 3.39 2.17
N PRO A 408 18.25 4.15 3.21
CA PRO A 408 17.30 5.25 3.09
C PRO A 408 17.64 6.24 1.96
N ALA A 409 16.60 6.75 1.32
CA ALA A 409 16.67 7.78 0.29
C ALA A 409 15.58 8.84 0.50
N PRO A 410 15.68 10.02 -0.09
CA PRO A 410 14.51 10.90 -0.25
C PRO A 410 13.53 10.28 -1.24
N GLY A 411 12.24 10.27 -0.92
CA GLY A 411 11.13 9.86 -1.79
C GLY A 411 10.05 10.93 -1.88
N VAL A 412 9.52 11.15 -3.09
CA VAL A 412 8.40 12.06 -3.38
C VAL A 412 7.16 11.58 -2.65
N ASN A 413 6.58 12.46 -1.84
CA ASN A 413 5.38 12.17 -1.04
C ASN A 413 5.52 11.00 -0.06
N ALA A 414 6.74 10.50 0.18
CA ALA A 414 6.93 9.32 1.01
C ALA A 414 6.62 9.54 2.51
N GLY A 415 6.46 10.81 2.92
CA GLY A 415 5.98 11.20 4.24
C GLY A 415 4.46 11.27 4.37
N ASN A 416 3.71 11.04 3.29
CA ASN A 416 2.26 11.17 3.21
C ASN A 416 1.75 12.45 3.91
N VAL A 417 0.93 12.29 4.96
CA VAL A 417 0.58 13.39 5.87
C VAL A 417 1.66 13.52 6.93
N ARG A 418 2.40 14.63 6.89
CA ARG A 418 3.43 14.93 7.89
C ARG A 418 2.79 15.56 9.12
N CYS A 419 2.76 14.84 10.21
CA CYS A 419 2.14 15.29 11.45
C CYS A 419 3.14 15.87 12.44
N GLU A 420 2.85 17.05 12.98
CA GLU A 420 3.35 17.44 14.29
C GLU A 420 2.58 16.62 15.33
N ARG A 421 3.32 15.89 16.17
CA ARG A 421 2.75 14.99 17.18
C ARG A 421 2.96 15.54 18.58
N ASP A 422 1.99 15.32 19.46
CA ASP A 422 2.11 15.62 20.88
C ASP A 422 2.95 14.58 21.63
N ALA A 423 3.08 14.73 22.95
CA ALA A 423 3.86 13.82 23.80
C ALA A 423 3.28 12.39 23.86
N GLN A 424 2.02 12.21 23.46
CA GLN A 424 1.33 10.93 23.39
C GLN A 424 1.39 10.31 21.98
N GLY A 425 2.01 11.00 21.02
CA GLY A 425 2.13 10.56 19.63
C GLY A 425 0.91 10.87 18.77
N ALA A 426 -0.11 11.59 19.29
CA ALA A 426 -1.27 11.97 18.50
C ALA A 426 -0.91 13.12 17.55
N CYS A 427 -1.39 13.06 16.30
CA CYS A 427 -1.25 14.15 15.36
C CYS A 427 -2.07 15.34 15.85
N VAL A 428 -1.45 16.52 16.01
CA VAL A 428 -2.14 17.76 16.41
C VAL A 428 -2.14 18.81 15.31
N ARG A 429 -1.27 18.66 14.31
CA ARG A 429 -1.23 19.50 13.12
C ARG A 429 -0.71 18.69 11.94
N ALA A 430 -1.44 18.71 10.84
CA ALA A 430 -1.04 18.06 9.59
C ALA A 430 -0.44 19.06 8.61
N HIS A 431 0.64 18.65 7.95
CA HIS A 431 1.26 19.33 6.82
C HIS A 431 1.07 18.46 5.59
N LEU A 432 0.18 18.90 4.72
CA LEU A 432 -0.12 18.22 3.47
C LEU A 432 0.92 18.52 2.40
N CYS A 433 0.94 17.63 1.43
CA CYS A 433 1.72 17.69 0.22
C CYS A 433 0.81 17.73 -1.01
N PRO A 434 1.10 18.60 -1.98
CA PRO A 434 2.14 19.64 -1.93
C PRO A 434 1.81 20.80 -1.00
N SER A 435 2.85 21.51 -0.54
CA SER A 435 2.66 22.69 0.29
C SER A 435 1.88 23.78 -0.47
N PRO A 436 0.87 24.42 0.16
CA PRO A 436 0.04 25.43 -0.50
C PRO A 436 0.82 26.63 -1.07
N ASP A 437 1.95 26.98 -0.45
CA ASP A 437 2.85 28.06 -0.85
C ASP A 437 3.87 27.65 -1.93
N GLY A 438 3.90 26.37 -2.30
CA GLY A 438 4.84 25.81 -3.27
C GLY A 438 6.29 25.75 -2.81
N SER A 439 6.58 25.94 -1.52
CA SER A 439 7.96 25.95 -1.00
C SER A 439 8.66 24.58 -1.07
N ASP A 440 7.87 23.50 -1.09
CA ASP A 440 8.31 22.11 -1.17
C ASP A 440 7.69 21.44 -2.43
N PRO A 441 8.25 21.69 -3.62
CA PRO A 441 7.60 21.32 -4.88
C PRO A 441 7.55 19.80 -5.12
N ASP A 442 8.53 19.06 -4.60
CA ASP A 442 8.66 17.61 -4.77
C ASP A 442 8.26 16.81 -3.51
N CYS A 443 8.04 17.47 -2.37
CA CYS A 443 7.55 16.81 -1.17
C CYS A 443 8.40 15.63 -0.72
N LEU A 444 9.72 15.82 -0.77
CA LEU A 444 10.66 14.76 -0.44
C LEU A 444 10.64 14.46 1.06
N SER A 445 10.62 13.18 1.40
CA SER A 445 10.78 12.71 2.78
C SER A 445 11.62 11.43 2.80
N PRO A 446 12.37 11.16 3.88
CA PRO A 446 13.13 9.92 3.97
C PRO A 446 12.21 8.69 3.88
N HIS A 447 12.56 7.74 3.02
CA HIS A 447 11.94 6.43 2.95
C HIS A 447 12.99 5.35 2.72
N GLU A 448 12.59 4.09 2.85
CA GLU A 448 13.42 2.92 2.60
C GLU A 448 12.88 2.20 1.36
N PRO A 449 13.49 2.41 0.18
CA PRO A 449 13.10 1.67 -1.01
C PRO A 449 13.17 0.16 -0.79
N ARG A 450 12.19 -0.56 -1.31
CA ARG A 450 12.09 -2.00 -1.06
C ARG A 450 11.55 -2.79 -2.24
N ALA A 451 11.82 -4.09 -2.20
CA ALA A 451 11.29 -5.08 -3.14
C ALA A 451 10.57 -6.21 -2.38
N TRP A 452 9.47 -6.72 -2.95
CA TRP A 452 8.66 -7.81 -2.39
C TRP A 452 8.67 -9.01 -3.33
N SER A 453 9.21 -10.14 -2.89
CA SER A 453 9.15 -11.36 -3.70
C SER A 453 7.70 -11.83 -3.86
N SER A 454 7.39 -12.54 -4.94
CA SER A 454 6.19 -13.39 -4.91
C SER A 454 6.29 -14.42 -3.78
N PRO A 455 5.16 -14.83 -3.19
CA PRO A 455 5.18 -15.87 -2.16
C PRO A 455 5.59 -17.24 -2.70
N ILE A 456 6.24 -18.03 -1.85
CA ILE A 456 6.30 -19.50 -2.01
C ILE A 456 5.26 -20.10 -1.08
N TRP A 457 4.40 -20.94 -1.64
CA TRP A 457 3.32 -21.60 -0.91
C TRP A 457 3.74 -23.01 -0.50
N VAL A 458 3.66 -23.30 0.80
CA VAL A 458 4.09 -24.56 1.40
C VAL A 458 2.87 -25.21 2.07
N ASP A 459 2.26 -26.13 1.36
CA ASP A 459 1.09 -26.85 1.84
C ASP A 459 1.53 -28.06 2.69
N HIS A 460 1.01 -28.14 3.91
CA HIS A 460 1.34 -29.23 4.81
C HIS A 460 0.39 -30.41 4.55
N PRO A 461 0.88 -31.65 4.31
CA PRO A 461 0.01 -32.79 4.02
C PRO A 461 -1.09 -33.04 5.07
N ALA A 462 -0.75 -32.92 6.36
CA ALA A 462 -1.71 -33.07 7.47
C ALA A 462 -2.69 -31.88 7.64
N ALA A 463 -2.58 -30.82 6.84
CA ALA A 463 -3.57 -29.73 6.86
C ALA A 463 -4.89 -30.13 6.19
N ARG A 464 -4.83 -31.20 5.38
CA ARG A 464 -5.90 -31.73 4.52
C ARG A 464 -6.51 -33.04 5.02
N ASP A 465 -5.98 -33.56 6.13
CA ASP A 465 -6.55 -34.65 6.94
C ASP A 465 -7.44 -34.04 8.04
#